data_AF-A0A2N1A335-F1
#
_entry.id   AF-A0A2N1A335-F1
#
_cell.length_a   1.000
_cell.length_b   1.000
_cell.length_c   1.000
_cell.angle_alpha   90.00
_cell.angle_beta   90.00
_cell.angle_gamma   90.00
#
_symmetry.space_group_name_H-M   'P 1'
#
loop_
_entity.id
_entity.type
_entity.pdbx_description
1 polymer ?
#
loop_
_entity_poly.entity_id
_entity_poly.type
_entity_poly.pdbx_seq_one_letter_code
_entity_poly.pdbx_strand_id
1 'polypeptide(L)'
;MKQKIASHIISGFLGAGKTTFINQLLSAKKENETWVVLVNESGTTHYAKEQLANNGIIVKELYGGCLCCSAGMPFRVALNKLIKEHQPQRLFIEPAGAGHLANIKTLLQGEFYHPVLTLESTLCLLSHWQLTDETYSTNEHYMALIQQADKLCYYQDEAEILAKKMAIDYSKPLHRLHFNLDDLI
;
A
#
# COMPACT_ATOMS: atom_id res chain seq x y z
N MET A 1 -24.67 -12.74 -4.32
CA MET A 1 -23.46 -12.37 -5.08
C MET A 1 -22.30 -12.31 -4.11
N LYS A 2 -21.13 -12.83 -4.45
CA LYS A 2 -19.96 -12.77 -3.55
C LYS A 2 -19.47 -11.32 -3.48
N GLN A 3 -19.21 -10.81 -2.28
CA GLN A 3 -18.68 -9.45 -2.10
C GLN A 3 -17.31 -9.33 -2.76
N LYS A 4 -17.03 -8.21 -3.44
CA LYS A 4 -15.71 -7.92 -4.01
C LYS A 4 -14.69 -7.74 -2.88
N ILE A 5 -13.44 -8.05 -3.17
CA ILE A 5 -12.32 -7.94 -2.23
C ILE A 5 -11.92 -6.47 -2.12
N ALA A 6 -12.00 -5.90 -0.91
CA ALA A 6 -11.53 -4.54 -0.65
C ALA A 6 -10.00 -4.51 -0.77
N SER A 7 -9.49 -3.69 -1.68
CA SER A 7 -8.07 -3.68 -2.05
C SER A 7 -7.47 -2.31 -1.78
N HIS A 8 -6.36 -2.26 -1.05
CA HIS A 8 -5.67 -1.03 -0.68
C HIS A 8 -4.23 -1.06 -1.20
N ILE A 9 -3.75 0.07 -1.73
CA ILE A 9 -2.33 0.24 -2.07
C ILE A 9 -1.71 1.17 -1.03
N ILE A 10 -0.69 0.68 -0.32
CA ILE A 10 0.07 1.43 0.67
C ILE A 10 1.39 1.83 0.05
N SER A 11 1.44 3.03 -0.52
CA SER A 11 2.61 3.57 -1.21
C SER A 11 3.39 4.56 -0.36
N GLY A 12 4.52 5.02 -0.89
CA GLY A 12 5.46 5.88 -0.20
C GLY A 12 6.89 5.49 -0.58
N PHE A 13 7.79 6.46 -0.56
CA PHE A 13 9.15 6.24 -1.03
C PHE A 13 9.95 5.27 -0.14
N LEU A 14 11.13 4.84 -0.56
CA LEU A 14 11.97 3.95 0.24
C LEU A 14 12.25 4.59 1.61
N GLY A 15 11.99 3.84 2.70
CA GLY A 15 12.11 4.36 4.07
C GLY A 15 10.94 5.20 4.58
N ALA A 16 9.83 5.32 3.83
CA ALA A 16 8.63 6.05 4.29
C ALA A 16 7.82 5.33 5.40
N GLY A 17 8.22 4.12 5.82
CA GLY A 17 7.55 3.37 6.90
C GLY A 17 6.39 2.47 6.45
N LYS A 18 6.27 2.14 5.16
CA LYS A 18 5.19 1.30 4.59
C LYS A 18 5.01 -0.03 5.33
N THR A 19 6.07 -0.82 5.45
CA THR A 19 6.05 -2.11 6.12
C THR A 19 5.64 -1.99 7.60
N THR A 20 6.14 -0.96 8.29
CA THR A 20 5.75 -0.66 9.68
C THR A 20 4.26 -0.36 9.79
N PHE A 21 3.71 0.46 8.87
CA PHE A 21 2.29 0.74 8.82
C PHE A 21 1.45 -0.49 8.57
N ILE A 22 1.84 -1.33 7.62
CA ILE A 22 1.09 -2.55 7.34
C ILE A 22 1.13 -3.48 8.55
N ASN A 23 2.27 -3.68 9.22
CA ASN A 23 2.32 -4.48 10.45
C ASN A 23 1.38 -3.95 11.55
N GLN A 24 1.35 -2.63 11.76
CA GLN A 24 0.41 -2.02 12.71
C GLN A 24 -1.05 -2.27 12.30
N LEU A 25 -1.35 -2.12 11.02
CA LEU A 25 -2.67 -2.40 10.45
C LEU A 25 -3.09 -3.87 10.66
N LEU A 26 -2.18 -4.80 10.40
CA LEU A 26 -2.40 -6.23 10.61
C LEU A 26 -2.66 -6.58 12.08
N SER A 27 -2.12 -5.82 13.04
CA SER A 27 -2.39 -6.03 14.47
C SER A 27 -3.82 -5.67 14.90
N ALA A 28 -4.50 -4.82 14.11
CA ALA A 28 -5.88 -4.40 14.33
C ALA A 28 -6.89 -5.18 13.45
N LYS A 29 -6.46 -6.31 12.88
CA LYS A 29 -7.25 -7.10 11.95
C LYS A 29 -8.50 -7.68 12.60
N LYS A 30 -9.65 -7.54 11.94
CA LYS A 30 -10.95 -8.08 12.38
C LYS A 30 -10.95 -9.61 12.33
N GLU A 31 -11.37 -10.27 13.42
CA GLU A 31 -11.28 -11.73 13.59
C GLU A 31 -11.94 -12.54 12.45
N ASN A 32 -13.06 -12.05 11.91
CA ASN A 32 -13.85 -12.76 10.90
C ASN A 32 -13.46 -12.45 9.44
N GLU A 33 -12.33 -11.76 9.24
CA GLU A 33 -11.82 -11.48 7.89
C GLU A 33 -10.58 -12.33 7.60
N THR A 34 -10.28 -12.54 6.33
CA THR A 34 -9.02 -13.09 5.81
C THR A 34 -8.35 -11.96 5.06
N TRP A 35 -7.13 -11.62 5.47
CA TRP A 35 -6.36 -10.50 4.92
C TRP A 35 -5.16 -11.05 4.17
N VAL A 36 -4.92 -10.55 2.97
CA VAL A 36 -3.73 -10.88 2.16
C VAL A 36 -2.90 -9.62 2.01
N VAL A 37 -1.60 -9.72 2.21
CA VAL A 37 -0.61 -8.68 1.92
C VAL A 37 0.30 -9.18 0.81
N LEU A 38 0.43 -8.39 -0.26
CA LEU A 38 1.31 -8.63 -1.38
C LEU A 38 2.45 -7.62 -1.35
N VAL A 39 3.69 -8.09 -1.20
CA VAL A 39 4.88 -7.26 -0.96
C VAL A 39 5.87 -7.44 -2.11
N ASN A 40 6.39 -6.34 -2.67
CA ASN A 40 7.27 -6.40 -3.84
C ASN A 40 8.78 -6.39 -3.56
N GLU A 41 9.21 -5.92 -2.40
CA GLU A 41 10.63 -5.89 -2.01
C GLU A 41 10.93 -7.03 -1.02
N SER A 42 12.21 -7.32 -0.74
CA SER A 42 12.68 -8.34 0.22
C SER A 42 12.23 -8.01 1.65
N GLY A 43 10.92 -8.15 1.90
CA GLY A 43 10.23 -7.53 3.01
C GLY A 43 9.46 -8.52 3.86
N THR A 44 9.28 -9.78 3.41
CA THR A 44 8.54 -10.78 4.19
C THR A 44 9.22 -11.13 5.51
N THR A 45 10.53 -10.94 5.61
CA THR A 45 11.31 -11.07 6.85
C THR A 45 10.97 -9.99 7.88
N HIS A 46 10.43 -8.85 7.46
CA HIS A 46 10.01 -7.74 8.32
C HIS A 46 8.57 -7.88 8.82
N TYR A 47 7.84 -8.89 8.36
CA TYR A 47 6.52 -9.23 8.88
C TYR A 47 6.64 -10.29 9.97
N ALA A 48 6.00 -10.06 11.11
CA ALA A 48 6.05 -10.96 12.25
C ALA A 48 5.35 -12.29 11.92
N LYS A 49 6.14 -13.33 11.60
CA LYS A 49 5.64 -14.67 11.22
C LYS A 49 4.70 -15.28 12.25
N GLU A 50 4.88 -14.92 13.52
CA GLU A 50 4.06 -15.37 14.65
C GLU A 50 2.61 -14.85 14.58
N GLN A 51 2.36 -13.68 14.00
CA GLN A 51 1.00 -13.15 13.76
C GLN A 51 0.30 -13.81 12.57
N LEU A 52 1.04 -14.44 11.66
CA LEU A 52 0.50 -14.91 10.37
C LEU A 52 -0.15 -16.30 10.46
N ALA A 53 0.38 -17.19 11.29
CA ALA A 53 0.00 -18.61 11.25
C ALA A 53 -1.43 -18.89 11.79
N ASN A 54 -2.00 -18.03 12.62
CA ASN A 54 -3.26 -18.31 13.34
C ASN A 54 -4.37 -17.26 13.16
N ASN A 55 -4.12 -16.13 12.47
CA ASN A 55 -5.06 -14.99 12.45
C ASN A 55 -5.70 -14.74 11.06
N GLY A 56 -5.64 -15.70 10.14
CA GLY A 56 -6.17 -15.50 8.78
C GLY A 56 -5.47 -14.35 8.04
N ILE A 57 -4.17 -14.17 8.26
CA ILE A 57 -3.34 -13.17 7.57
C ILE A 57 -2.32 -13.91 6.72
N ILE A 58 -2.28 -13.61 5.43
CA ILE A 58 -1.34 -14.21 4.48
C ILE A 58 -0.46 -13.11 3.93
N VAL A 59 0.85 -13.19 4.17
CA VAL A 59 1.81 -12.27 3.56
C VAL A 59 2.58 -13.01 2.48
N LYS A 60 2.63 -12.46 1.27
CA LYS A 60 3.33 -13.06 0.15
C LYS A 60 4.26 -12.08 -0.54
N GLU A 61 5.50 -12.51 -0.71
CA GLU A 61 6.49 -11.82 -1.54
C GLU A 61 6.25 -12.09 -3.03
N LEU A 62 6.42 -11.06 -3.84
CA LEU A 62 6.59 -11.17 -5.28
C LEU A 62 8.08 -11.29 -5.60
N TYR A 63 8.48 -12.44 -6.15
CA TYR A 63 9.83 -12.62 -6.69
C TYR A 63 9.83 -12.29 -8.19
N GLY A 64 10.74 -11.40 -8.61
CA GLY A 64 11.07 -11.15 -10.01
C GLY A 64 10.48 -9.86 -10.60
N GLY A 65 11.32 -8.82 -10.64
CA GLY A 65 11.14 -7.61 -11.46
C GLY A 65 10.20 -6.56 -10.85
N CYS A 66 10.57 -5.30 -10.99
CA CYS A 66 9.80 -4.17 -10.50
C CYS A 66 8.37 -4.22 -11.07
N LEU A 67 7.35 -3.96 -10.23
CA LEU A 67 5.91 -3.88 -10.60
C LEU A 67 5.62 -3.12 -11.91
N CYS A 68 6.56 -2.29 -12.34
CA CYS A 68 6.48 -1.40 -13.47
C CYS A 68 7.26 -1.81 -14.73
N CYS A 69 8.19 -2.76 -14.68
CA CYS A 69 9.04 -3.07 -15.83
C CYS A 69 8.64 -4.40 -16.47
N SER A 70 7.95 -4.30 -17.62
CA SER A 70 7.66 -5.40 -18.56
C SER A 70 6.72 -6.51 -18.01
N ALA A 71 5.43 -6.24 -18.17
CA ALA A 71 4.29 -7.17 -18.28
C ALA A 71 3.42 -7.45 -17.06
N GLY A 72 3.79 -7.11 -15.83
CA GLY A 72 2.93 -7.34 -14.64
C GLY A 72 2.45 -8.80 -14.48
N MET A 73 3.02 -9.74 -15.24
CA MET A 73 2.58 -11.12 -15.28
C MET A 73 2.93 -11.84 -13.97
N PRO A 74 4.15 -11.68 -13.39
CA PRO A 74 4.43 -12.23 -12.05
C PRO A 74 3.44 -11.73 -11.00
N PHE A 75 3.12 -10.43 -11.04
CA PHE A 75 2.12 -9.80 -10.18
C PHE A 75 0.73 -10.44 -10.38
N ARG A 76 0.25 -10.53 -11.62
CA ARG A 76 -1.07 -11.11 -11.95
C ARG A 76 -1.16 -12.57 -11.53
N VAL A 77 -0.12 -13.36 -11.78
CA VAL A 77 -0.06 -14.79 -11.41
C VAL A 77 -0.14 -14.95 -9.90
N ALA A 78 0.67 -14.21 -9.14
CA ALA A 78 0.67 -14.27 -7.70
C ALA A 78 -0.66 -13.78 -7.11
N LEU A 79 -1.19 -12.65 -7.61
CA LEU A 79 -2.46 -12.09 -7.17
C LEU A 79 -3.62 -13.07 -7.44
N ASN A 80 -3.70 -13.64 -8.65
CA ASN A 80 -4.73 -14.61 -8.99
C ASN A 80 -4.64 -15.88 -8.13
N LYS A 81 -3.42 -16.35 -7.85
CA LYS A 81 -3.19 -17.49 -6.97
C LYS A 81 -3.70 -17.21 -5.56
N LEU A 82 -3.34 -16.05 -4.98
CA LEU A 82 -3.75 -15.66 -3.63
C LEU A 82 -5.27 -15.48 -3.51
N ILE A 83 -5.90 -14.85 -4.51
CA ILE A 83 -7.36 -14.69 -4.58
C ILE A 83 -8.04 -16.07 -4.59
N LYS A 84 -7.54 -17.01 -5.40
CA LYS A 84 -8.11 -18.35 -5.53
C LYS A 84 -7.93 -19.20 -4.28
N GLU A 85 -6.73 -19.19 -3.69
CA GLU A 85 -6.36 -20.05 -2.57
C GLU A 85 -6.93 -19.56 -1.24
N HIS A 86 -6.96 -18.24 -1.01
CA HIS A 86 -7.30 -17.69 0.30
C HIS A 86 -8.65 -16.96 0.34
N GLN A 87 -9.21 -16.60 -0.83
CA GLN A 87 -10.48 -15.88 -0.95
C GLN A 87 -10.61 -14.71 0.04
N PRO A 88 -9.63 -13.79 0.07
CA PRO A 88 -9.54 -12.79 1.13
C PRO A 88 -10.72 -11.81 1.08
N GLN A 89 -11.07 -11.25 2.23
CA GLN A 89 -11.96 -10.10 2.34
C GLN A 89 -11.20 -8.80 2.07
N ARG A 90 -9.90 -8.75 2.43
CA ARG A 90 -9.04 -7.58 2.18
C ARG A 90 -7.70 -7.96 1.56
N LEU A 91 -7.26 -7.11 0.64
CA LEU A 91 -5.97 -7.18 -0.03
C LEU A 91 -5.19 -5.88 0.23
N PHE A 92 -3.97 -5.99 0.73
CA PHE A 92 -3.03 -4.88 0.86
C PHE A 92 -1.87 -5.10 -0.11
N ILE A 93 -1.50 -4.05 -0.84
CA ILE A 93 -0.39 -4.09 -1.79
C ILE A 93 0.65 -3.07 -1.34
N GLU A 94 1.85 -3.57 -1.06
CA GLU A 94 3.04 -2.77 -0.79
C GLU A 94 3.94 -2.75 -2.04
N PRO A 95 3.87 -1.69 -2.87
CA PRO A 95 4.79 -1.53 -3.97
C PRO A 95 6.21 -1.18 -3.49
N ALA A 96 7.20 -1.37 -4.36
CA ALA A 96 8.55 -0.88 -4.11
C ALA A 96 8.55 0.65 -3.88
N GLY A 97 9.56 1.16 -3.16
CA GLY A 97 9.68 2.57 -2.82
C GLY A 97 9.59 3.53 -4.01
N ALA A 98 10.10 3.17 -5.19
CA ALA A 98 9.96 3.96 -6.43
C ALA A 98 8.90 3.39 -7.39
N GLY A 99 7.95 2.61 -6.87
CA GLY A 99 6.96 1.90 -7.67
C GLY A 99 6.03 2.82 -8.45
N HIS A 100 5.60 2.39 -9.63
CA HIS A 100 4.68 3.14 -10.48
C HIS A 100 3.24 2.91 -10.03
N LEU A 101 2.78 3.68 -9.04
CA LEU A 101 1.45 3.58 -8.44
C LEU A 101 0.33 3.59 -9.49
N ALA A 102 0.41 4.48 -10.48
CA ALA A 102 -0.56 4.55 -11.59
C ALA A 102 -0.72 3.24 -12.36
N ASN A 103 0.38 2.51 -12.62
CA ASN A 103 0.33 1.25 -13.35
C ASN A 103 -0.42 0.17 -12.54
N ILE A 104 -0.21 0.15 -11.23
CA ILE A 104 -0.89 -0.79 -10.33
C ILE A 104 -2.37 -0.44 -10.23
N LYS A 105 -2.72 0.85 -10.05
CA LYS A 105 -4.12 1.32 -10.05
C LYS A 105 -4.83 0.89 -11.34
N THR A 106 -4.23 1.18 -12.49
CA THR A 106 -4.77 0.84 -13.81
C THR A 106 -4.99 -0.66 -13.96
N LEU A 107 -4.03 -1.48 -13.51
CA LEU A 107 -4.14 -2.93 -13.55
C LEU A 107 -5.31 -3.42 -12.70
N LEU A 108 -5.41 -2.99 -11.44
CA LEU A 108 -6.44 -3.45 -10.49
C LEU A 108 -7.84 -2.96 -10.85
N GLN A 109 -7.95 -1.80 -11.51
CA GLN A 109 -9.22 -1.23 -11.96
C GLN A 109 -9.64 -1.74 -13.34
N GLY A 110 -8.78 -2.47 -14.05
CA GLY A 110 -9.07 -3.01 -15.38
C GLY A 110 -10.16 -4.09 -15.37
N GLU A 111 -10.73 -4.36 -16.54
CA GLU A 111 -11.89 -5.25 -16.74
C GLU A 111 -11.74 -6.65 -16.14
N PHE A 112 -10.52 -7.18 -16.07
CA PHE A 112 -10.26 -8.50 -15.50
C PHE A 112 -10.44 -8.54 -13.97
N TYR A 113 -10.04 -7.48 -13.27
CA TYR A 113 -10.11 -7.41 -11.81
C TYR A 113 -11.35 -6.68 -11.30
N HIS A 114 -11.95 -5.81 -12.12
CA HIS A 114 -13.16 -5.09 -11.77
C HIS A 114 -14.29 -5.97 -11.20
N PRO A 115 -14.56 -7.20 -11.68
CA PRO A 115 -15.62 -8.04 -11.13
C PRO A 115 -15.32 -8.61 -9.74
N VAL A 116 -14.04 -8.65 -9.33
CA VAL A 116 -13.58 -9.36 -8.12
C VAL A 116 -12.94 -8.45 -7.08
N LEU A 117 -12.37 -7.31 -7.48
CA LEU A 117 -11.72 -6.34 -6.59
C LEU A 117 -12.50 -5.01 -6.57
N THR A 118 -12.53 -4.38 -5.41
CA THR A 118 -12.81 -2.95 -5.26
C THR A 118 -11.50 -2.30 -4.85
N LEU A 119 -10.94 -1.43 -5.69
CA LEU A 119 -9.80 -0.61 -5.29
C LEU A 119 -10.30 0.54 -4.42
N GLU A 120 -10.00 0.47 -3.13
CA GLU A 120 -10.24 1.54 -2.16
C GLU A 120 -9.19 2.65 -2.32
N SER A 121 -9.27 3.69 -1.48
CA SER A 121 -8.33 4.81 -1.52
C SER A 121 -6.86 4.34 -1.40
N THR A 122 -6.04 4.77 -2.35
CA THR A 122 -4.59 4.57 -2.32
C THR A 122 -3.93 5.56 -1.37
N LEU A 123 -3.06 5.06 -0.49
CA LEU A 123 -2.36 5.86 0.53
C LEU A 123 -0.93 6.13 0.09
N CYS A 124 -0.41 7.34 0.31
CA CYS A 124 1.02 7.64 0.22
C CYS A 124 1.54 8.11 1.58
N LEU A 125 2.46 7.33 2.14
CA LEU A 125 3.14 7.67 3.40
C LEU A 125 4.23 8.70 3.14
N LEU A 126 4.20 9.76 3.93
CA LEU A 126 5.19 10.83 3.97
C LEU A 126 6.01 10.68 5.26
N SER A 127 7.33 10.77 5.12
CA SER A 127 8.25 10.79 6.25
C SER A 127 8.89 12.16 6.42
N HIS A 128 9.18 12.55 7.66
CA HIS A 128 9.75 13.87 7.96
C HIS A 128 11.06 14.12 7.18
N TRP A 129 11.98 13.16 7.21
CA TRP A 129 13.31 13.30 6.60
C TRP A 129 13.24 13.49 5.08
N GLN A 130 12.31 12.82 4.39
CA GLN A 130 12.08 13.02 2.95
C GLN A 130 11.47 14.38 2.64
N LEU A 131 10.58 14.87 3.51
CA LEU A 131 9.95 16.18 3.34
C LEU A 131 10.93 17.35 3.58
N THR A 132 11.97 17.13 4.40
CA THR A 132 13.00 18.15 4.70
C THR A 132 14.17 18.15 3.74
N ASP A 133 14.36 17.08 2.97
CA ASP A 133 15.48 16.92 2.05
C ASP A 133 15.08 17.37 0.64
N GLU A 134 15.70 18.46 0.18
CA GLU A 134 15.40 19.09 -1.11
C GLU A 134 15.59 18.14 -2.30
N THR A 135 16.43 17.10 -2.19
CA THR A 135 16.64 16.13 -3.27
C THR A 135 15.35 15.39 -3.64
N TYR A 136 14.45 15.18 -2.68
CA TYR A 136 13.14 14.55 -2.91
C TYR A 136 12.15 15.48 -3.61
N SER A 137 12.22 16.78 -3.32
CA SER A 137 11.33 17.77 -3.95
C SER A 137 11.49 17.85 -5.47
N THR A 138 12.68 17.50 -5.98
CA THR A 138 13.00 17.42 -7.41
C THR A 138 12.94 16.00 -7.97
N ASN A 139 12.73 14.99 -7.14
CA ASN A 139 12.72 13.59 -7.57
C ASN A 139 11.37 13.23 -8.19
N GLU A 140 11.34 12.99 -9.50
CA GLU A 140 10.10 12.70 -10.25
C GLU A 140 9.34 11.48 -9.70
N HIS A 141 10.04 10.43 -9.26
CA HIS A 141 9.39 9.24 -8.70
C HIS A 141 8.75 9.51 -7.35
N TYR A 142 9.42 10.30 -6.49
CA TYR A 142 8.87 10.72 -5.20
C TYR A 142 7.60 11.57 -5.40
N MET A 143 7.70 12.59 -6.25
CA MET A 143 6.59 13.51 -6.53
C MET A 143 5.42 12.79 -7.20
N ALA A 144 5.69 11.82 -8.08
CA ALA A 144 4.65 11.00 -8.71
C ALA A 144 3.82 10.21 -7.69
N LEU A 145 4.42 9.68 -6.63
CA LEU A 145 3.67 8.97 -5.58
C LEU A 145 2.68 9.89 -4.87
N ILE A 146 3.12 11.10 -4.51
CA ILE A 146 2.29 12.12 -3.85
C ILE A 146 1.13 12.52 -4.76
N GLN A 147 1.41 12.78 -6.03
CA GLN A 147 0.40 13.21 -7.01
C GLN A 147 -0.63 12.11 -7.33
N GLN A 148 -0.21 10.86 -7.39
CA GLN A 148 -1.05 9.73 -7.83
C GLN A 148 -1.88 9.10 -6.71
N ALA A 149 -1.49 9.29 -5.45
CA ALA A 149 -2.22 8.77 -4.31
C ALA A 149 -3.55 9.51 -4.09
N ASP A 150 -4.52 8.82 -3.51
CA ASP A 150 -5.82 9.42 -3.19
C ASP A 150 -5.77 10.13 -1.84
N LYS A 151 -4.95 9.64 -0.90
CA LYS A 151 -4.75 10.21 0.43
C LYS A 151 -3.26 10.27 0.77
N LEU A 152 -2.83 11.37 1.39
CA LEU A 152 -1.50 11.48 1.99
C LEU A 152 -1.59 11.13 3.48
N CYS A 153 -0.55 10.49 4.00
CA CYS A 153 -0.50 10.04 5.39
C CYS A 153 0.85 10.34 6.02
N TYR A 154 0.88 10.65 7.32
CA TYR A 154 2.12 10.89 8.07
C TYR A 154 1.99 10.40 9.52
N TYR A 155 3.12 10.10 10.17
CA TYR A 155 3.16 9.63 11.57
C TYR A 155 3.60 10.69 12.57
N GLN A 156 4.71 11.34 12.26
CA GLN A 156 5.50 12.16 13.16
C GLN A 156 4.97 13.60 13.23
N ASP A 157 4.87 14.17 14.43
CA ASP A 157 4.48 15.58 14.61
C ASP A 157 5.40 16.52 13.84
N GLU A 158 6.69 16.16 13.75
CA GLU A 158 7.72 16.88 13.03
C GLU A 158 7.42 16.95 11.51
N ALA A 159 6.70 15.98 10.96
CA ALA A 159 6.30 15.98 9.56
C ALA A 159 5.05 16.85 9.30
N GLU A 160 4.30 17.25 10.32
CA GLU A 160 2.94 17.80 10.15
C GLU A 160 2.89 19.04 9.26
N ILE A 161 3.75 20.04 9.53
CA ILE A 161 3.74 21.30 8.80
C ILE A 161 4.05 21.05 7.31
N LEU A 162 5.05 20.24 7.03
CA LEU A 162 5.47 19.93 5.66
C LEU A 162 4.47 19.03 4.95
N ALA A 163 3.88 18.06 5.65
CA ALA A 163 2.84 17.19 5.11
C ALA A 163 1.56 17.98 4.77
N LYS A 164 1.17 18.95 5.62
CA LYS A 164 0.08 19.89 5.34
C LYS A 164 0.36 20.72 4.10
N LYS A 165 1.58 21.21 3.93
CA LYS A 165 2.00 21.91 2.72
C LYS A 165 1.82 21.03 1.47
N MET A 166 2.34 19.80 1.49
CA MET A 166 2.16 18.86 0.37
C MET A 166 0.68 18.57 0.07
N ALA A 167 -0.14 18.39 1.10
CA ALA A 167 -1.57 18.15 0.93
C ALA A 167 -2.31 19.32 0.27
N ILE A 168 -1.95 20.56 0.63
CA ILE A 168 -2.49 21.77 0.00
C ILE A 168 -2.01 21.87 -1.46
N ASP A 169 -0.69 21.77 -1.68
CA ASP A 169 -0.07 21.93 -3.00
C ASP A 169 -0.62 20.92 -4.02
N TYR A 170 -0.95 19.71 -3.57
CA TYR A 170 -1.48 18.62 -4.43
C TYR A 170 -2.98 18.36 -4.26
N SER A 171 -3.69 19.20 -3.49
CA SER A 171 -5.14 19.08 -3.24
C SER A 171 -5.54 17.67 -2.78
N LYS A 172 -4.80 17.10 -1.83
CA LYS A 172 -5.03 15.75 -1.30
C LYS A 172 -5.58 15.80 0.13
N PRO A 173 -6.52 14.91 0.49
CA PRO A 173 -6.80 14.62 1.89
C PRO A 173 -5.53 14.20 2.63
N LEU A 174 -5.32 14.75 3.83
CA LEU A 174 -4.20 14.41 4.70
C LEU A 174 -4.71 13.73 5.95
N HIS A 175 -4.11 12.59 6.28
CA HIS A 175 -4.41 11.84 7.49
C HIS A 175 -3.17 11.70 8.35
N ARG A 176 -3.30 12.07 9.62
CA ARG A 176 -2.32 11.67 10.62
C ARG A 176 -2.60 10.23 11.01
N LEU A 177 -1.59 9.38 10.93
CA LEU A 177 -1.68 7.99 11.30
C LEU A 177 -1.59 7.87 12.82
N HIS A 178 -2.70 7.47 13.42
CA HIS A 178 -2.81 7.09 14.83
C HIS A 178 -3.09 5.59 14.93
N PHE A 179 -3.14 5.03 16.14
CA PHE A 179 -3.45 3.60 16.35
C PHE A 179 -4.87 3.19 15.90
N ASN A 180 -5.77 4.14 15.63
CA ASN A 180 -7.08 3.86 15.05
C ASN A 180 -7.03 4.00 13.53
N LEU A 181 -7.21 2.88 12.83
CA LEU A 181 -7.03 2.78 11.38
C LEU A 181 -8.35 2.64 10.61
N ASP A 182 -9.49 2.57 11.29
CA ASP A 182 -10.80 2.34 10.68
C ASP A 182 -11.22 3.46 9.70
N ASP A 183 -10.74 4.69 9.90
CA ASP A 183 -11.02 5.83 9.00
C ASP A 183 -10.23 5.78 7.67
N LEU A 184 -9.23 4.90 7.61
CA LEU A 184 -8.34 4.75 6.45
C LEU A 184 -8.76 3.58 5.55
N ILE A 185 -9.39 2.54 6.11
CA ILE A 185 -9.58 1.23 5.47
C ILE A 185 -10.97 0.60 5.58
#